data_AF-A0A3A0A9M3-F1
#
_entry.id   AF-A0A3A0A9M3-F1
#
_cell.length_a   1.000
_cell.length_b   1.000
_cell.length_c   1.000
_cell.angle_alpha   90.00
_cell.angle_beta   90.00
_cell.angle_gamma   90.00
#
_symmetry.space_group_name_H-M   'P 1'
#
loop_
_entity.id
_entity.type
_entity.pdbx_description
1 polymer ?
#
loop_
_entity_poly.entity_id
_entity_poly.type
_entity_poly.pdbx_seq_one_letter_code
_entity_poly.pdbx_strand_id
1 'polypeptide(L)'
;LRVVACEIGPATVYTGNVLEVRMTVTNPSQTTLYSSDPPPGYIYEEGVDFAAAGFPKIQDTYRFGIDYTSNNGTVNPYRWGFGAPLVPGEERDVVGYVRVKRRRTVTWTASVVKEYVRYLVEDEFPRRIAVADPPVDPVPPLDDGESRYFSETGHNVPRAFARYWDANGGLARFGYPLTEAFEEVSLTDGGRYLTQYFERARFEYHPEYAGTKDEVLLGLLGVELTVDRRTESEFRPISRPEGETGRIWFPETGHTLGGRFLTYWETNGGLPIFGYPISEEFRERSRTDGEYHTVQYFERNRFEYHPNYAGTKDEIMLGHLAREALILRGWLKGAAG
;
A
#
# COMPACT_ATOMS: atom_id res chain seq x y z
N LEU A 1 18.19 -19.81 -18.26
CA LEU A 1 17.39 -18.67 -17.77
C LEU A 1 17.66 -17.48 -18.67
N ARG A 2 16.62 -16.76 -19.09
CA ARG A 2 16.73 -15.51 -19.88
C ARG A 2 15.83 -14.45 -19.25
N VAL A 3 16.29 -13.21 -19.21
CA VAL A 3 15.47 -12.06 -18.81
C VAL A 3 14.69 -11.58 -20.04
N VAL A 4 13.38 -11.41 -19.88
CA VAL A 4 12.45 -10.93 -20.91
C VAL A 4 12.23 -9.43 -20.74
N ALA A 5 11.98 -8.99 -19.51
CA ALA A 5 11.80 -7.59 -19.15
C ALA A 5 12.30 -7.35 -17.73
N CYS A 6 12.72 -6.12 -17.44
CA CYS A 6 13.04 -5.68 -16.09
C CYS A 6 12.62 -4.22 -15.93
N GLU A 7 11.99 -3.93 -14.80
CA GLU A 7 11.54 -2.62 -14.42
C GLU A 7 11.90 -2.33 -12.96
N ILE A 8 12.57 -1.21 -12.73
CA ILE A 8 12.88 -0.66 -11.40
C ILE A 8 12.22 0.72 -11.34
N GLY A 9 11.30 0.93 -10.39
CA GLY A 9 10.58 2.20 -10.30
C GLY A 9 9.61 2.29 -9.13
N PRO A 10 8.94 3.44 -8.95
CA PRO A 10 8.93 4.63 -9.83
C PRO A 10 10.23 5.45 -9.85
N ALA A 11 10.35 6.42 -10.78
CA ALA A 11 11.55 7.25 -10.93
C ALA A 11 11.87 8.13 -9.70
N THR A 12 10.82 8.50 -8.96
CA THR A 12 10.92 9.15 -7.65
C THR A 12 10.19 8.29 -6.63
N VAL A 13 10.87 7.94 -5.54
CA VAL A 13 10.30 7.24 -4.38
C VAL A 13 10.52 8.12 -3.15
N TYR A 14 9.68 8.01 -2.15
CA TYR A 14 9.78 8.79 -0.92
C TYR A 14 10.36 7.95 0.21
N THR A 15 11.13 8.55 1.11
CA THR A 15 11.62 7.82 2.28
C THR A 15 10.45 7.19 3.06
N GLY A 16 10.59 5.94 3.49
CA GLY A 16 9.53 5.14 4.08
C GLY A 16 8.67 4.34 3.08
N ASN A 17 8.67 4.71 1.78
CA ASN A 17 7.99 3.96 0.73
C ASN A 17 8.85 2.81 0.18
N VAL A 18 8.22 1.92 -0.58
CA VAL A 18 8.90 0.85 -1.29
C VAL A 18 9.28 1.27 -2.71
N LEU A 19 10.51 0.93 -3.10
CA LEU A 19 10.90 0.81 -4.49
C LEU A 19 10.46 -0.57 -4.98
N GLU A 20 9.62 -0.62 -6.02
CA GLU A 20 9.26 -1.88 -6.69
C GLU A 20 10.36 -2.23 -7.69
N VAL A 21 10.68 -3.52 -7.72
CA VAL A 21 11.42 -4.09 -8.82
C VAL A 21 10.73 -5.32 -9.36
N ARG A 22 10.46 -5.32 -10.66
CA ARG A 22 9.83 -6.41 -11.39
C ARG A 22 10.77 -6.93 -12.46
N MET A 23 10.92 -8.24 -12.53
CA MET A 23 11.67 -8.90 -13.60
C MET A 23 10.87 -10.08 -14.15
N THR A 24 10.65 -10.06 -15.45
CA THR A 24 10.05 -11.17 -16.20
C THR A 24 11.17 -12.07 -16.69
N VAL A 25 11.14 -13.34 -16.31
CA VAL A 25 12.14 -14.35 -16.73
C VAL A 25 11.47 -15.51 -17.45
N THR A 26 12.21 -16.11 -18.38
CA THR A 26 11.79 -17.34 -19.06
C THR A 26 12.85 -18.44 -18.97
N ASN A 27 12.40 -19.69 -18.92
CA ASN A 27 13.25 -20.87 -19.01
C ASN A 27 13.26 -21.43 -20.45
N PRO A 28 14.21 -21.02 -21.32
CA PRO A 28 14.30 -21.56 -22.68
C PRO A 28 14.95 -22.96 -22.75
N SER A 29 15.33 -23.55 -21.61
CA SER A 29 16.05 -24.82 -21.57
C SER A 29 15.11 -26.02 -21.43
N GLN A 30 15.66 -27.22 -21.56
CA GLN A 30 14.93 -28.49 -21.38
C GLN A 30 14.95 -29.00 -19.93
N THR A 31 15.58 -28.27 -19.00
CA THR A 31 15.66 -28.66 -17.59
C THR A 31 14.94 -27.67 -16.69
N THR A 32 14.36 -28.18 -15.61
CA THR A 32 13.76 -27.33 -14.57
C THR A 32 14.85 -26.52 -13.86
N LEU A 33 14.60 -25.24 -13.66
CA LEU A 33 15.49 -24.33 -12.95
C LEU A 33 14.97 -24.12 -11.53
N TYR A 34 15.76 -24.49 -10.53
CA TYR A 34 15.37 -24.38 -9.13
C TYR A 34 15.71 -23.01 -8.56
N SER A 35 14.82 -22.48 -7.74
CA SER A 35 14.97 -21.22 -7.02
C SER A 35 14.80 -21.44 -5.52
N SER A 36 15.22 -20.48 -4.71
CA SER A 36 15.06 -20.49 -3.26
C SER A 36 14.65 -19.13 -2.72
N ASP A 37 14.31 -19.07 -1.44
CA ASP A 37 13.89 -17.85 -0.74
C ASP A 37 14.84 -16.64 -0.89
N PRO A 38 14.37 -15.41 -0.61
CA PRO A 38 12.98 -15.03 -0.29
C PRO A 38 12.00 -15.25 -1.45
N PRO A 39 10.71 -15.44 -1.16
CA PRO A 39 9.68 -15.49 -2.20
C PRO A 39 9.50 -14.11 -2.87
N PRO A 40 8.90 -14.06 -4.07
CA PRO A 40 8.40 -12.83 -4.65
C PRO A 40 7.50 -12.08 -3.67
N GLY A 41 7.57 -10.75 -3.69
CA GLY A 41 6.81 -9.87 -2.81
C GLY A 41 7.45 -9.64 -1.43
N TYR A 42 8.55 -10.31 -1.09
CA TYR A 42 9.29 -10.00 0.13
C TYR A 42 9.81 -8.55 0.11
N ILE A 43 9.59 -7.83 1.20
CA ILE A 43 10.03 -6.44 1.38
C ILE A 43 11.32 -6.42 2.19
N TYR A 44 12.40 -5.94 1.58
CA TYR A 44 13.63 -5.62 2.30
C TYR A 44 13.54 -4.23 2.92
N GLU A 45 14.15 -4.06 4.09
CA GLU A 45 14.44 -2.75 4.65
C GLU A 45 15.80 -2.25 4.11
N GLU A 46 15.90 -0.99 3.66
CA GLU A 46 17.17 -0.46 3.17
C GLU A 46 18.28 -0.59 4.23
N GLY A 47 19.45 -1.08 3.80
CA GLY A 47 20.58 -1.45 4.67
C GLY A 47 20.55 -2.87 5.23
N VAL A 48 19.45 -3.61 5.11
CA VAL A 48 19.35 -5.03 5.50
C VAL A 48 19.54 -5.89 4.25
N ASP A 49 20.75 -6.43 4.06
CA ASP A 49 21.03 -7.30 2.93
C ASP A 49 20.42 -8.70 3.09
N PHE A 50 20.51 -9.50 2.03
CA PHE A 50 20.02 -10.88 1.94
C PHE A 50 20.41 -11.75 3.15
N ALA A 51 21.67 -11.66 3.60
CA ALA A 51 22.16 -12.47 4.70
C ALA A 51 21.64 -11.94 6.05
N ALA A 52 21.65 -10.61 6.24
CA ALA A 52 21.12 -9.95 7.42
C ALA A 52 19.60 -10.15 7.58
N ALA A 53 18.87 -10.32 6.47
CA ALA A 53 17.46 -10.70 6.45
C ALA A 53 17.21 -12.18 6.82
N GLY A 54 18.27 -12.96 7.06
CA GLY A 54 18.19 -14.32 7.59
C GLY A 54 18.08 -15.42 6.52
N PHE A 55 18.24 -15.09 5.24
CA PHE A 55 18.09 -16.08 4.18
C PHE A 55 19.39 -16.83 3.90
N PRO A 56 19.35 -18.16 3.72
CA PRO A 56 20.53 -18.94 3.38
C PRO A 56 20.86 -18.87 1.90
N LYS A 57 22.15 -18.87 1.57
CA LYS A 57 22.60 -19.12 0.20
C LYS A 57 22.56 -20.62 -0.06
N ILE A 58 21.74 -21.05 -1.02
CA ILE A 58 21.62 -22.45 -1.42
C ILE A 58 22.37 -22.62 -2.74
N GLN A 59 23.24 -23.61 -2.82
CA GLN A 59 24.02 -23.87 -4.03
C GLN A 59 23.10 -24.19 -5.21
N ASP A 60 23.49 -23.71 -6.40
CA ASP A 60 22.86 -24.02 -7.68
C ASP A 60 21.44 -23.46 -7.88
N THR A 61 20.92 -22.65 -6.95
CA THR A 61 19.62 -21.99 -7.11
C THR A 61 19.75 -20.65 -7.85
N TYR A 62 18.71 -20.32 -8.61
CA TYR A 62 18.61 -19.06 -9.34
C TYR A 62 17.93 -18.00 -8.47
N ARG A 63 18.42 -16.77 -8.56
CA ARG A 63 17.79 -15.59 -7.96
C ARG A 63 17.87 -14.38 -8.88
N PHE A 64 16.85 -13.54 -8.72
CA PHE A 64 16.86 -12.16 -9.14
C PHE A 64 17.54 -11.31 -8.07
N GLY A 65 18.46 -10.41 -8.42
CA GLY A 65 19.05 -9.46 -7.48
C GLY A 65 19.07 -8.05 -8.03
N ILE A 66 19.13 -7.07 -7.14
CA ILE A 66 19.40 -5.67 -7.51
C ILE A 66 20.56 -5.11 -6.70
N ASP A 67 21.25 -4.16 -7.32
CA ASP A 67 22.31 -3.35 -6.72
C ASP A 67 22.10 -1.88 -7.06
N TYR A 68 22.96 -1.01 -6.54
CA TYR A 68 22.94 0.42 -6.81
C TYR A 68 24.34 1.03 -6.84
N THR A 69 24.51 2.06 -7.66
CA THR A 69 25.75 2.84 -7.72
C THR A 69 26.13 3.34 -6.34
N SER A 70 27.41 3.29 -6.00
CA SER A 70 27.99 3.62 -4.67
C SER A 70 27.72 2.62 -3.55
N ASN A 71 27.10 1.47 -3.83
CA ASN A 71 27.12 0.35 -2.88
C ASN A 71 28.58 -0.08 -2.64
N ASN A 72 29.00 -0.07 -1.38
CA ASN A 72 30.32 -0.51 -0.92
C ASN A 72 30.22 -1.74 0.01
N GLY A 73 29.03 -2.33 0.14
CA GLY A 73 28.75 -3.50 0.94
C GLY A 73 28.61 -4.76 0.08
N THR A 74 27.66 -5.61 0.46
CA THR A 74 27.34 -6.85 -0.25
C THR A 74 26.85 -6.55 -1.67
N VAL A 75 27.48 -7.15 -2.68
CA VAL A 75 27.03 -7.09 -4.07
C VAL A 75 25.66 -7.76 -4.21
N ASN A 76 24.76 -7.15 -4.97
CA ASN A 76 23.35 -7.51 -5.08
C ASN A 76 22.76 -7.73 -3.67
N PRO A 77 22.71 -6.68 -2.82
CA PRO A 77 22.31 -6.83 -1.42
C PRO A 77 20.87 -7.33 -1.27
N TYR A 78 20.01 -7.05 -2.25
CA TYR A 78 18.61 -7.49 -2.25
C TYR A 78 18.39 -8.52 -3.35
N ARG A 79 17.80 -9.65 -3.00
CA ARG A 79 17.58 -10.77 -3.92
C ARG A 79 16.27 -11.48 -3.64
N TRP A 80 15.63 -11.98 -4.68
CA TRP A 80 14.39 -12.76 -4.62
C TRP A 80 14.52 -14.04 -5.44
N GLY A 81 13.91 -15.09 -4.92
CA GLY A 81 13.61 -16.28 -5.69
C GLY A 81 12.34 -16.13 -6.52
N PHE A 82 12.05 -17.17 -7.30
CA PHE A 82 10.92 -17.22 -8.23
C PHE A 82 9.65 -17.80 -7.58
N GLY A 83 9.67 -18.09 -6.27
CA GLY A 83 8.55 -18.65 -5.50
C GLY A 83 8.34 -20.17 -5.70
N ALA A 84 8.65 -20.68 -6.89
CA ALA A 84 8.64 -22.11 -7.23
C ALA A 84 9.72 -22.41 -8.28
N PRO A 85 10.08 -23.68 -8.53
CA PRO A 85 10.90 -24.03 -9.68
C PRO A 85 10.28 -23.53 -10.99
N LEU A 86 11.12 -23.12 -11.94
CA LEU A 86 10.70 -22.62 -13.26
C LEU A 86 10.86 -23.75 -14.28
N VAL A 87 9.74 -24.29 -14.78
CA VAL A 87 9.75 -25.46 -15.69
C VAL A 87 10.14 -25.07 -17.13
N PRO A 88 10.57 -26.01 -17.99
CA PRO A 88 10.89 -25.72 -19.39
C PRO A 88 9.77 -24.94 -20.12
N GLY A 89 10.14 -23.87 -20.80
CA GLY A 89 9.23 -23.00 -21.55
C GLY A 89 8.42 -22.00 -20.71
N GLU A 90 8.46 -22.10 -19.38
CA GLU A 90 7.70 -21.21 -18.51
C GLU A 90 8.29 -19.79 -18.51
N GLU A 91 7.40 -18.80 -18.49
CA GLU A 91 7.69 -17.39 -18.24
C GLU A 91 7.02 -16.95 -16.95
N ARG A 92 7.70 -16.16 -16.13
CA ARG A 92 7.20 -15.73 -14.82
C ARG A 92 7.70 -14.33 -14.45
N ASP A 93 6.81 -13.55 -13.87
CA ASP A 93 7.13 -12.30 -13.19
C ASP A 93 7.64 -12.57 -11.77
N VAL A 94 8.75 -11.92 -11.44
CA VAL A 94 9.36 -11.93 -10.12
C VAL A 94 9.37 -10.49 -9.62
N VAL A 95 8.60 -10.22 -8.57
CA VAL A 95 8.49 -8.89 -7.99
C VAL A 95 9.17 -8.86 -6.64
N GLY A 96 9.87 -7.78 -6.35
CA GLY A 96 10.55 -7.52 -5.10
C GLY A 96 10.41 -6.08 -4.68
N TYR A 97 10.55 -5.82 -3.38
CA TYR A 97 10.41 -4.48 -2.82
C TYR A 97 11.56 -4.13 -1.90
N VAL A 98 12.02 -2.88 -1.96
CA VAL A 98 12.96 -2.32 -0.98
C VAL A 98 12.38 -1.08 -0.37
N ARG A 99 12.14 -1.07 0.94
CA ARG A 99 11.75 0.12 1.68
C ARG A 99 12.93 1.06 1.81
N VAL A 100 12.90 2.16 1.06
CA VAL A 100 13.97 3.16 1.04
C VAL A 100 13.86 4.09 2.25
N LYS A 101 15.01 4.45 2.84
CA LYS A 101 15.12 5.24 4.07
C LYS A 101 16.02 6.46 3.90
N ARG A 102 16.99 6.40 3.00
CA ARG A 102 17.99 7.46 2.81
C ARG A 102 17.65 8.30 1.60
N ARG A 103 17.48 9.61 1.80
CA ARG A 103 17.38 10.60 0.72
C ARG A 103 18.65 10.58 -0.12
N ARG A 104 18.54 10.22 -1.40
CA ARG A 104 19.64 10.20 -2.38
C ARG A 104 19.12 9.96 -3.79
N THR A 105 19.92 10.29 -4.79
CA THR A 105 19.67 9.86 -6.17
C THR A 105 20.79 8.90 -6.58
N VAL A 106 20.42 7.65 -6.88
CA VAL A 106 21.36 6.61 -7.28
C VAL A 106 20.82 5.84 -8.49
N THR A 107 21.71 5.22 -9.26
CA THR A 107 21.30 4.32 -10.33
C THR A 107 21.24 2.92 -9.77
N TRP A 108 20.07 2.29 -9.87
CA TRP A 108 19.85 0.89 -9.53
C TRP A 108 20.05 0.02 -10.77
N THR A 109 20.58 -1.17 -10.56
CA THR A 109 20.81 -2.18 -11.60
C THR A 109 20.21 -3.51 -11.15
N ALA A 110 19.97 -4.39 -12.11
CA ALA A 110 19.39 -5.70 -11.92
C ALA A 110 20.35 -6.79 -12.43
N SER A 111 20.41 -7.89 -11.68
CA SER A 111 21.25 -9.05 -11.95
C SER A 111 20.44 -10.34 -11.84
N VAL A 112 20.92 -11.37 -12.54
CA VAL A 112 20.45 -12.74 -12.38
C VAL A 112 21.63 -13.59 -11.97
N VAL A 113 21.54 -14.21 -10.79
CA VAL A 113 22.60 -15.02 -10.22
C VAL A 113 22.18 -16.48 -10.15
N LYS A 114 23.11 -17.39 -10.47
CA LYS A 114 23.07 -18.78 -10.04
C LYS A 114 24.04 -18.92 -8.88
N GLU A 115 23.51 -19.08 -7.67
CA GLU A 115 24.25 -19.00 -6.41
C GLU A 115 25.44 -19.96 -6.37
N TYR A 116 26.60 -19.42 -5.99
CA TYR A 116 27.92 -20.09 -5.99
C TYR A 116 28.43 -20.58 -7.36
N VAL A 117 27.78 -20.20 -8.47
CA VAL A 117 28.17 -20.65 -9.82
C VAL A 117 28.60 -19.47 -10.69
N ARG A 118 27.68 -18.55 -11.01
CA ARG A 118 27.94 -17.41 -11.90
C ARG A 118 26.82 -16.38 -11.88
N TYR A 119 27.13 -15.17 -12.35
CA TYR A 119 26.13 -14.25 -12.86
C TYR A 119 25.76 -14.64 -14.31
N LEU A 120 24.46 -14.66 -14.59
CA LEU A 120 23.90 -14.82 -15.94
C LEU A 120 23.64 -13.48 -16.60
N VAL A 121 23.28 -12.50 -15.77
CA VAL A 121 23.11 -11.08 -16.07
C VAL A 121 23.70 -10.35 -14.87
N GLU A 122 24.51 -9.34 -15.09
CA GLU A 122 25.21 -8.61 -14.04
C GLU A 122 25.12 -7.11 -14.33
N ASP A 123 24.58 -6.36 -13.36
CA ASP A 123 24.49 -4.90 -13.39
C ASP A 123 23.84 -4.27 -14.63
N GLU A 124 22.81 -4.95 -15.16
CA GLU A 124 22.05 -4.46 -16.32
C GLU A 124 20.83 -3.64 -15.91
N PHE A 125 20.12 -3.10 -16.90
CA PHE A 125 18.87 -2.34 -16.74
C PHE A 125 19.01 -1.12 -15.81
N PRO A 126 19.99 -0.22 -16.06
CA PRO A 126 20.23 0.91 -15.18
C PRO A 126 19.02 1.84 -15.10
N ARG A 127 18.53 2.10 -13.89
CA ARG A 127 17.45 3.05 -13.61
C ARG A 127 17.89 4.04 -12.56
N ARG A 128 17.93 5.33 -12.93
CA ARG A 128 18.22 6.42 -11.99
C ARG A 128 16.96 6.72 -11.17
N ILE A 129 17.02 6.48 -9.87
CA ILE A 129 15.91 6.67 -8.93
C ILE A 129 16.28 7.78 -7.94
N ALA A 130 15.35 8.73 -7.75
CA ALA A 130 15.45 9.75 -6.72
C ALA A 130 14.64 9.32 -5.48
N VAL A 131 15.33 9.12 -4.35
CA VAL A 131 14.69 8.99 -3.05
C VAL A 131 14.58 10.38 -2.44
N ALA A 132 13.36 10.90 -2.32
CA ALA A 132 13.04 12.25 -1.83
C ALA A 132 12.43 12.21 -0.42
N ASP A 133 12.32 13.39 0.20
CA ASP A 133 11.58 13.55 1.45
C ASP A 133 10.07 13.49 1.19
N PRO A 134 9.27 13.00 2.16
CA PRO A 134 7.84 12.83 2.01
C PRO A 134 7.12 14.08 1.49
N PRO A 135 6.12 13.95 0.60
CA PRO A 135 5.42 15.07 0.01
C PRO A 135 4.32 15.62 0.96
N VAL A 136 4.66 15.83 2.24
CA VAL A 136 3.75 16.32 3.30
C VAL A 136 3.93 17.81 3.62
N ASP A 137 4.97 18.44 3.09
CA ASP A 137 5.18 19.87 3.28
C ASP A 137 4.22 20.69 2.40
N PRO A 138 3.72 21.84 2.88
CA PRO A 138 2.90 22.73 2.08
C PRO A 138 3.61 23.18 0.79
N VAL A 139 2.89 23.18 -0.32
CA VAL A 139 3.36 23.64 -1.62
C VAL A 139 2.52 24.84 -2.07
N PRO A 140 3.11 25.94 -2.55
CA PRO A 140 2.34 27.08 -3.05
C PRO A 140 1.28 26.67 -4.09
N PRO A 141 0.18 27.43 -4.22
CA PRO A 141 -0.84 27.15 -5.21
C PRO A 141 -0.26 27.00 -6.62
N LEU A 142 -0.62 25.92 -7.32
CA LEU A 142 -0.25 25.72 -8.72
C LEU A 142 -1.21 26.49 -9.63
N ASP A 143 -0.65 27.21 -10.62
CA ASP A 143 -1.39 27.92 -11.67
C ASP A 143 -1.41 27.09 -12.96
N ASP A 144 -1.88 25.84 -12.86
CA ASP A 144 -1.89 24.86 -13.96
C ASP A 144 -3.28 24.64 -14.57
N GLY A 145 -4.34 25.17 -13.96
CA GLY A 145 -5.73 24.93 -14.35
C GLY A 145 -6.23 23.50 -14.13
N GLU A 146 -5.40 22.63 -13.55
CA GLU A 146 -5.60 21.19 -13.37
C GLU A 146 -5.48 20.78 -11.89
N SER A 147 -5.24 21.71 -10.98
CA SER A 147 -5.12 21.50 -9.55
C SER A 147 -6.04 22.41 -8.75
N ARG A 148 -6.59 21.90 -7.65
CA ARG A 148 -7.31 22.68 -6.62
C ARG A 148 -6.40 22.83 -5.40
N TYR A 149 -6.12 24.07 -5.03
CA TYR A 149 -5.37 24.37 -3.80
C TYR A 149 -6.30 24.39 -2.57
N PHE A 150 -5.88 23.74 -1.48
CA PHE A 150 -6.54 23.74 -0.18
C PHE A 150 -5.72 24.59 0.80
N SER A 151 -6.18 25.81 1.08
CA SER A 151 -5.46 26.76 1.95
C SER A 151 -5.32 26.30 3.40
N GLU A 152 -6.20 25.42 3.85
CA GLU A 152 -6.28 24.88 5.20
C GLU A 152 -5.09 23.99 5.54
N THR A 153 -4.54 23.30 4.54
CA THR A 153 -3.37 22.41 4.70
C THR A 153 -2.20 22.78 3.80
N GLY A 154 -2.41 23.67 2.84
CA GLY A 154 -1.38 24.14 1.92
C GLY A 154 -1.03 23.12 0.84
N HIS A 155 -1.99 22.29 0.42
CA HIS A 155 -1.77 21.23 -0.57
C HIS A 155 -2.56 21.42 -1.86
N ASN A 156 -1.98 20.95 -2.96
CA ASN A 156 -2.65 20.92 -4.27
C ASN A 156 -3.23 19.53 -4.53
N VAL A 157 -4.49 19.49 -4.96
CA VAL A 157 -5.21 18.27 -5.29
C VAL A 157 -5.47 18.24 -6.79
N PRO A 158 -4.99 17.22 -7.54
CA PRO A 158 -5.28 17.07 -8.96
C PRO A 158 -6.80 17.10 -9.24
N ARG A 159 -7.19 17.66 -10.38
CA ARG A 159 -8.60 17.89 -10.74
C ARG A 159 -9.45 16.64 -10.69
N ALA A 160 -8.90 15.48 -11.09
CA ALA A 160 -9.60 14.20 -10.99
C ALA A 160 -9.96 13.87 -9.53
N PHE A 161 -9.01 14.02 -8.60
CA PHE A 161 -9.22 13.82 -7.17
C PHE A 161 -10.14 14.87 -6.56
N ALA A 162 -10.02 16.15 -6.96
CA ALA A 162 -10.91 17.20 -6.46
C ALA A 162 -12.37 16.95 -6.88
N ARG A 163 -12.61 16.54 -8.13
CA ARG A 163 -13.94 16.17 -8.61
C ARG A 163 -14.51 14.96 -7.86
N TYR A 164 -13.70 13.93 -7.65
CA TYR A 164 -14.12 12.77 -6.87
C TYR A 164 -14.44 13.15 -5.42
N TRP A 165 -13.60 13.98 -4.81
CA TRP A 165 -13.80 14.49 -3.44
C TRP A 165 -15.13 15.24 -3.33
N ASP A 166 -15.41 16.19 -4.23
CA ASP A 166 -16.66 16.97 -4.23
C ASP A 166 -17.89 16.07 -4.45
N ALA A 167 -17.80 15.10 -5.38
CA ALA A 167 -18.90 14.20 -5.72
C ALA A 167 -19.22 13.16 -4.63
N ASN A 168 -18.26 12.82 -3.76
CA ASN A 168 -18.40 11.72 -2.80
C ASN A 168 -18.42 12.18 -1.33
N GLY A 169 -18.90 13.39 -1.05
CA GLY A 169 -19.16 13.86 0.32
C GLY A 169 -18.08 14.75 0.92
N GLY A 170 -17.01 15.03 0.16
CA GLY A 170 -16.00 16.03 0.45
C GLY A 170 -15.44 15.98 1.87
N LEU A 171 -15.42 17.12 2.54
CA LEU A 171 -14.73 17.32 3.82
C LEU A 171 -15.22 16.35 4.90
N ALA A 172 -16.53 16.14 4.97
CA ALA A 172 -17.13 15.27 5.98
C ALA A 172 -16.67 13.81 5.84
N ARG A 173 -16.38 13.37 4.61
CA ARG A 173 -15.97 11.99 4.35
C ARG A 173 -14.45 11.82 4.34
N PHE A 174 -13.74 12.66 3.60
CA PHE A 174 -12.33 12.44 3.32
C PHE A 174 -11.40 13.28 4.19
N GLY A 175 -11.91 14.40 4.71
CA GLY A 175 -11.06 15.43 5.33
C GLY A 175 -10.28 16.24 4.30
N TYR A 176 -9.31 17.00 4.79
CA TYR A 176 -8.37 17.75 3.97
C TYR A 176 -7.23 16.88 3.42
N PRO A 177 -6.59 17.27 2.31
CA PRO A 177 -5.36 16.63 1.83
C PRO A 177 -4.24 16.79 2.86
N LEU A 178 -3.41 15.75 3.01
CA LEU A 178 -2.25 15.67 3.91
C LEU A 178 -0.91 15.53 3.16
N THR A 179 -0.97 15.33 1.84
CA THR A 179 0.18 15.25 0.96
C THR A 179 -0.12 15.97 -0.34
N GLU A 180 0.90 16.29 -1.13
CA GLU A 180 0.72 16.41 -2.59
C GLU A 180 0.37 15.05 -3.20
N ALA A 181 -0.06 15.02 -4.46
CA ALA A 181 -0.21 13.77 -5.20
C ALA A 181 1.16 13.27 -5.70
N PHE A 182 1.40 11.96 -5.61
CA PHE A 182 2.66 11.33 -5.99
C PHE A 182 2.48 9.89 -6.46
N GLU A 183 3.43 9.36 -7.25
CA GLU A 183 3.39 7.95 -7.65
C GLU A 183 3.72 7.04 -6.47
N GLU A 184 2.86 6.07 -6.21
CA GLU A 184 3.03 5.08 -5.15
C GLU A 184 2.73 3.67 -5.68
N VAL A 185 3.51 2.71 -5.20
CA VAL A 185 3.23 1.28 -5.40
C VAL A 185 2.22 0.84 -4.35
N SER A 186 1.10 0.32 -4.82
CA SER A 186 0.11 -0.35 -3.99
C SER A 186 0.59 -1.76 -3.65
N LEU A 187 0.74 -2.06 -2.36
CA LEU A 187 1.16 -3.39 -1.90
C LEU A 187 0.01 -4.42 -1.91
N THR A 188 -1.23 -3.98 -2.11
CA THR A 188 -2.41 -4.86 -2.11
C THR A 188 -2.58 -5.58 -3.45
N ASP A 189 -2.27 -4.92 -4.56
CA ASP A 189 -2.42 -5.45 -5.92
C ASP A 189 -1.13 -5.34 -6.77
N GLY A 190 -0.08 -4.68 -6.28
CA GLY A 190 1.17 -4.44 -7.02
C GLY A 190 1.06 -3.38 -8.11
N GLY A 191 -0.07 -2.66 -8.18
CA GLY A 191 -0.25 -1.56 -9.12
C GLY A 191 0.57 -0.32 -8.74
N ARG A 192 0.83 0.54 -9.72
CA ARG A 192 1.41 1.86 -9.47
C ARG A 192 0.42 2.92 -9.85
N TYR A 193 0.06 3.74 -8.88
CA TYR A 193 -0.99 4.73 -9.01
C TYR A 193 -0.45 6.10 -8.66
N LEU A 194 -0.97 7.13 -9.34
CA LEU A 194 -0.92 8.46 -8.76
C LEU A 194 -1.81 8.41 -7.52
N THR A 195 -1.26 8.83 -6.39
CA THR A 195 -1.86 8.65 -5.08
C THR A 195 -1.81 9.94 -4.29
N GLN A 196 -2.86 10.22 -3.51
CA GLN A 196 -2.85 11.32 -2.54
C GLN A 196 -3.54 10.90 -1.25
N TYR A 197 -2.92 11.24 -0.12
CA TYR A 197 -3.47 10.99 1.20
C TYR A 197 -4.29 12.20 1.66
N PHE A 198 -5.52 11.93 2.08
CA PHE A 198 -6.38 12.85 2.82
C PHE A 198 -6.40 12.44 4.30
N GLU A 199 -7.16 13.10 5.16
CA GLU A 199 -7.19 12.72 6.58
C GLU A 199 -7.73 11.30 6.81
N ARG A 200 -8.75 10.90 6.05
CA ARG A 200 -9.53 9.68 6.28
C ARG A 200 -9.40 8.62 5.20
N ALA A 201 -8.85 8.97 4.04
CA ALA A 201 -8.76 8.07 2.89
C ALA A 201 -7.49 8.33 2.05
N ARG A 202 -7.06 7.32 1.31
CA ARG A 202 -6.06 7.41 0.25
C ARG A 202 -6.78 7.30 -1.09
N PHE A 203 -6.57 8.27 -1.98
CA PHE A 203 -7.12 8.25 -3.33
C PHE A 203 -6.07 7.69 -4.27
N GLU A 204 -6.49 6.83 -5.20
CA GLU A 204 -5.67 6.19 -6.22
C GLU A 204 -6.29 6.48 -7.59
N TYR A 205 -5.47 6.96 -8.53
CA TYR A 205 -5.90 7.18 -9.90
C TYR A 205 -5.69 5.91 -10.74
N HIS A 206 -6.77 5.45 -11.37
CA HIS A 206 -6.78 4.26 -12.22
C HIS A 206 -6.96 4.66 -13.69
N PRO A 207 -5.86 4.79 -14.47
CA PRO A 207 -5.91 5.26 -15.86
C PRO A 207 -6.74 4.34 -16.77
N GLU A 208 -6.84 3.04 -16.45
CA GLU A 208 -7.68 2.07 -17.14
C GLU A 208 -9.18 2.38 -17.05
N TYR A 209 -9.59 3.22 -16.09
CA TYR A 209 -10.96 3.66 -15.88
C TYR A 209 -11.18 5.15 -16.19
N ALA A 210 -10.23 5.80 -16.89
CA ALA A 210 -10.28 7.22 -17.20
C ALA A 210 -11.63 7.64 -17.83
N GLY A 211 -12.23 8.70 -17.29
CA GLY A 211 -13.52 9.23 -17.73
C GLY A 211 -14.74 8.48 -17.20
N THR A 212 -14.57 7.45 -16.37
CA THR A 212 -15.66 6.78 -15.66
C THR A 212 -15.73 7.23 -14.20
N LYS A 213 -16.77 6.82 -13.47
CA LYS A 213 -16.87 7.05 -12.02
C LYS A 213 -15.80 6.32 -11.21
N ASP A 214 -15.16 5.32 -11.80
CA ASP A 214 -14.17 4.44 -11.16
C ASP A 214 -12.72 4.87 -11.51
N GLU A 215 -12.55 6.01 -12.21
CA GLU A 215 -11.25 6.64 -12.49
C GLU A 215 -10.44 6.95 -11.22
N VAL A 216 -11.13 7.19 -10.11
CA VAL A 216 -10.53 7.37 -8.78
C VAL A 216 -11.13 6.34 -7.84
N LEU A 217 -10.27 5.52 -7.24
CA LEU A 217 -10.65 4.54 -6.24
C LEU A 217 -10.02 4.89 -4.88
N LEU A 218 -10.59 4.33 -3.82
CA LEU A 218 -10.05 4.44 -2.48
C LEU A 218 -9.17 3.24 -2.16
N GLY A 219 -7.95 3.50 -1.70
CA GLY A 219 -7.01 2.49 -1.24
C GLY A 219 -7.53 1.73 -0.02
N LEU A 220 -7.09 0.48 0.15
CA LEU A 220 -7.55 -0.45 1.18
C LEU A 220 -6.85 -0.23 2.53
N LEU A 221 -6.86 1.02 3.02
CA LEU A 221 -6.15 1.41 4.24
C LEU A 221 -6.58 0.61 5.47
N GLY A 222 -7.85 0.19 5.55
CA GLY A 222 -8.32 -0.66 6.63
C GLY A 222 -7.64 -2.03 6.61
N VAL A 223 -7.51 -2.65 5.43
CA VAL A 223 -6.78 -3.92 5.27
C VAL A 223 -5.30 -3.76 5.59
N GLU A 224 -4.67 -2.69 5.09
CA GLU A 224 -3.24 -2.43 5.26
C GLU A 224 -2.87 -2.22 6.73
N LEU A 225 -3.65 -1.44 7.48
CA LEU A 225 -3.35 -1.08 8.86
C LEU A 225 -3.68 -2.17 9.88
N THR A 226 -4.39 -3.22 9.46
CA THR A 226 -4.87 -4.29 10.35
C THR A 226 -4.27 -5.65 10.04
N VAL A 227 -3.28 -5.72 9.13
CA VAL A 227 -2.63 -6.98 8.74
C VAL A 227 -2.08 -7.75 9.94
N ASP A 228 -1.45 -7.06 10.89
CA ASP A 228 -0.87 -7.66 12.10
C ASP A 228 -1.92 -7.94 13.19
N ARG A 229 -3.16 -7.47 13.00
CA ARG A 229 -4.27 -7.57 13.96
C ARG A 229 -5.22 -8.72 13.65
N ARG A 230 -5.05 -9.41 12.52
CA ARG A 230 -5.94 -10.50 12.06
C ARG A 230 -6.11 -11.67 13.05
N THR A 231 -5.25 -11.77 14.06
CA THR A 231 -5.32 -12.78 15.11
C THR A 231 -6.03 -12.30 16.38
N GLU A 232 -6.28 -10.99 16.52
CA GLU A 232 -7.11 -10.41 17.57
C GLU A 232 -8.57 -10.89 17.41
N SER A 233 -9.28 -11.07 18.53
CA SER A 233 -10.65 -11.63 18.54
C SER A 233 -11.61 -10.92 17.60
N GLU A 234 -11.50 -9.61 17.52
CA GLU A 234 -12.36 -8.69 16.79
C GLU A 234 -12.15 -8.78 15.27
N PHE A 235 -10.95 -9.16 14.83
CA PHE A 235 -10.58 -9.29 13.41
C PHE A 235 -10.63 -10.73 12.90
N ARG A 236 -10.97 -11.68 13.78
CA ARG A 236 -11.14 -13.08 13.38
C ARG A 236 -12.52 -13.26 12.75
N PRO A 237 -12.62 -13.88 11.56
CA PRO A 237 -13.90 -14.22 10.96
C PRO A 237 -14.74 -15.09 11.90
N ILE A 238 -16.05 -14.83 11.93
CA ILE A 238 -17.02 -15.61 12.69
C ILE A 238 -17.89 -16.46 11.77
N SER A 239 -18.40 -17.56 12.33
CA SER A 239 -19.47 -18.33 11.68
C SER A 239 -20.73 -17.47 11.56
N ARG A 240 -21.51 -17.70 10.51
CA ARG A 240 -22.80 -17.02 10.31
C ARG A 240 -23.67 -17.14 11.59
N PRO A 241 -24.05 -16.03 12.23
CA PRO A 241 -24.95 -16.09 13.38
C PRO A 241 -26.32 -16.64 12.97
N GLU A 242 -26.82 -17.63 13.70
CA GLU A 242 -28.16 -18.18 13.46
C GLU A 242 -29.22 -17.36 14.23
N GLY A 243 -30.28 -16.95 13.52
CA GLY A 243 -31.46 -16.31 14.14
C GLY A 243 -31.28 -14.87 14.61
N GLU A 244 -30.14 -14.23 14.34
CA GLU A 244 -29.91 -12.83 14.69
C GLU A 244 -30.65 -11.90 13.72
N THR A 245 -31.42 -10.97 14.27
CA THR A 245 -32.15 -9.94 13.49
C THR A 245 -31.45 -8.59 13.66
N GLY A 246 -31.41 -7.77 12.61
CA GLY A 246 -30.78 -6.44 12.65
C GLY A 246 -29.26 -6.42 12.42
N ARG A 247 -28.68 -7.54 11.98
CA ARG A 247 -27.30 -7.65 11.48
C ARG A 247 -27.25 -8.35 10.13
N ILE A 248 -26.31 -7.93 9.29
CA ILE A 248 -25.95 -8.61 8.04
C ILE A 248 -24.63 -9.33 8.27
N TRP A 249 -24.57 -10.61 7.90
CA TRP A 249 -23.31 -11.37 7.85
C TRP A 249 -22.78 -11.40 6.42
N PHE A 250 -21.52 -11.05 6.25
CA PHE A 250 -20.85 -10.97 4.95
C PHE A 250 -19.99 -12.23 4.74
N PRO A 251 -20.39 -13.18 3.87
CA PRO A 251 -19.61 -14.39 3.62
C PRO A 251 -18.21 -14.13 3.07
N GLU A 252 -17.99 -12.98 2.41
CA GLU A 252 -16.73 -12.59 1.78
C GLU A 252 -15.61 -12.40 2.81
N THR A 253 -15.96 -11.92 4.01
CA THR A 253 -15.00 -11.65 5.09
C THR A 253 -15.29 -12.44 6.36
N GLY A 254 -16.48 -13.01 6.48
CA GLY A 254 -16.97 -13.71 7.67
C GLY A 254 -17.30 -12.77 8.83
N HIS A 255 -17.55 -11.49 8.58
CA HIS A 255 -17.87 -10.49 9.59
C HIS A 255 -19.32 -10.03 9.53
N THR A 256 -19.80 -9.44 10.63
CA THR A 256 -21.15 -8.87 10.70
C THR A 256 -21.16 -7.36 10.70
N LEU A 257 -22.25 -6.76 10.23
CA LEU A 257 -22.52 -5.32 10.34
C LEU A 257 -23.93 -5.11 10.86
N GLY A 258 -24.09 -4.27 11.87
CA GLY A 258 -25.37 -4.07 12.54
C GLY A 258 -25.66 -2.63 12.91
N GLY A 259 -26.89 -2.41 13.40
CA GLY A 259 -27.28 -1.18 14.09
C GLY A 259 -26.95 0.11 13.35
N ARG A 260 -26.26 1.04 14.06
CA ARG A 260 -25.95 2.38 13.56
C ARG A 260 -24.91 2.36 12.44
N PHE A 261 -23.93 1.46 12.52
CA PHE A 261 -22.93 1.32 11.46
C PHE A 261 -23.52 0.72 10.19
N LEU A 262 -24.44 -0.25 10.29
CA LEU A 262 -25.17 -0.74 9.12
C LEU A 262 -25.97 0.38 8.46
N THR A 263 -26.75 1.12 9.25
CA THR A 263 -27.55 2.26 8.75
C THR A 263 -26.66 3.30 8.06
N TYR A 264 -25.52 3.63 8.66
CA TYR A 264 -24.56 4.58 8.07
C TYR A 264 -23.97 4.04 6.76
N TRP A 265 -23.53 2.78 6.74
CA TRP A 265 -22.96 2.12 5.57
C TRP A 265 -23.94 2.15 4.38
N GLU A 266 -25.19 1.73 4.60
CA GLU A 266 -26.23 1.69 3.55
C GLU A 266 -26.56 3.08 2.99
N THR A 267 -26.57 4.11 3.84
CA THR A 267 -26.97 5.47 3.45
C THR A 267 -25.83 6.33 2.94
N ASN A 268 -24.57 5.94 3.14
CA ASN A 268 -23.39 6.75 2.77
C ASN A 268 -22.55 6.14 1.64
N GLY A 269 -23.09 5.15 0.91
CA GLY A 269 -22.49 4.64 -0.32
C GLY A 269 -22.05 3.18 -0.28
N GLY A 270 -22.13 2.53 0.89
CA GLY A 270 -21.97 1.10 1.05
C GLY A 270 -20.67 0.53 0.51
N LEU A 271 -20.78 -0.63 -0.15
CA LEU A 271 -19.64 -1.43 -0.60
C LEU A 271 -18.65 -0.65 -1.49
N PRO A 272 -19.07 0.14 -2.50
CA PRO A 272 -18.14 0.93 -3.31
C PRO A 272 -17.24 1.89 -2.53
N ILE A 273 -17.73 2.45 -1.42
CA ILE A 273 -17.00 3.47 -0.65
C ILE A 273 -16.21 2.84 0.49
N PHE A 274 -16.83 1.95 1.26
CA PHE A 274 -16.25 1.45 2.51
C PHE A 274 -15.60 0.07 2.36
N GLY A 275 -16.05 -0.71 1.39
CA GLY A 275 -15.76 -2.14 1.33
C GLY A 275 -16.56 -2.96 2.34
N TYR A 276 -16.16 -4.23 2.46
CA TYR A 276 -16.72 -5.16 3.46
C TYR A 276 -16.21 -4.86 4.87
N PRO A 277 -16.96 -5.20 5.93
CA PRO A 277 -16.42 -5.20 7.29
C PRO A 277 -15.30 -6.25 7.41
N ILE A 278 -14.22 -5.90 8.10
CA ILE A 278 -13.06 -6.77 8.35
C ILE A 278 -12.78 -6.96 9.86
N SER A 279 -13.69 -6.44 10.69
CA SER A 279 -13.72 -6.68 12.12
C SER A 279 -15.17 -6.69 12.60
N GLU A 280 -15.41 -7.18 13.81
CA GLU A 280 -16.62 -6.87 14.58
C GLU A 280 -16.53 -5.46 15.20
N GLU A 281 -17.62 -4.98 15.80
CA GLU A 281 -17.64 -3.72 16.57
C GLU A 281 -16.91 -3.87 17.92
N PHE A 282 -16.00 -2.96 18.26
CA PHE A 282 -15.27 -2.97 19.54
C PHE A 282 -14.84 -1.59 20.01
N ARG A 283 -14.31 -1.47 21.23
CA ARG A 283 -13.79 -0.19 21.75
C ARG A 283 -12.31 -0.05 21.47
N GLU A 284 -11.91 1.06 20.87
CA GLU A 284 -10.52 1.37 20.54
C GLU A 284 -10.15 2.79 20.96
N ARG A 285 -8.91 2.98 21.39
CA ARG A 285 -8.34 4.31 21.62
C ARG A 285 -7.81 4.87 20.31
N SER A 286 -8.34 5.99 19.85
CA SER A 286 -7.90 6.65 18.62
C SER A 286 -6.47 7.18 18.76
N ARG A 287 -5.68 7.03 17.69
CA ARG A 287 -4.27 7.48 17.65
C ARG A 287 -4.14 8.99 17.40
N THR A 288 -5.23 9.64 16.99
CA THR A 288 -5.21 11.06 16.57
C THR A 288 -5.74 12.00 17.63
N ASP A 289 -6.75 11.60 18.40
CA ASP A 289 -7.32 12.40 19.51
C ASP A 289 -7.06 11.81 20.90
N GLY A 290 -6.69 10.52 20.99
CA GLY A 290 -6.43 9.83 22.25
C GLY A 290 -7.68 9.36 23.01
N GLU A 291 -8.88 9.58 22.47
CA GLU A 291 -10.17 9.21 23.06
C GLU A 291 -10.57 7.78 22.71
N TYR A 292 -11.47 7.18 23.50
CA TYR A 292 -12.02 5.85 23.22
C TYR A 292 -13.35 5.92 22.47
N HIS A 293 -13.37 5.39 21.26
CA HIS A 293 -14.58 5.29 20.44
C HIS A 293 -15.01 3.83 20.30
N THR A 294 -16.31 3.59 20.09
CA THR A 294 -16.75 2.30 19.53
C THR A 294 -16.47 2.37 18.03
N VAL A 295 -15.77 1.37 17.51
CA VAL A 295 -15.28 1.35 16.13
C VAL A 295 -15.61 0.04 15.44
N GLN A 296 -15.61 0.07 14.12
CA GLN A 296 -15.56 -1.12 13.28
C GLN A 296 -14.71 -0.83 12.05
N TYR A 297 -13.85 -1.78 11.70
CA TYR A 297 -12.99 -1.67 10.53
C TYR A 297 -13.67 -2.27 9.29
N PHE A 298 -13.47 -1.60 8.18
CA PHE A 298 -13.85 -2.00 6.84
C PHE A 298 -12.61 -2.03 5.96
N GLU A 299 -12.70 -2.58 4.75
CA GLU A 299 -11.53 -2.69 3.87
C GLU A 299 -10.84 -1.33 3.60
N ARG A 300 -11.62 -0.24 3.49
CA ARG A 300 -11.12 1.10 3.14
C ARG A 300 -11.10 2.10 4.29
N ASN A 301 -11.95 1.92 5.30
CA ASN A 301 -12.16 2.91 6.37
C ASN A 301 -12.38 2.26 7.73
N ARG A 302 -12.38 3.08 8.78
CA ARG A 302 -12.85 2.75 10.12
C ARG A 302 -14.02 3.65 10.46
N PHE A 303 -15.13 3.09 10.92
CA PHE A 303 -16.22 3.90 11.48
C PHE A 303 -15.97 4.12 12.96
N GLU A 304 -16.31 5.32 13.44
CA GLU A 304 -16.19 5.71 14.83
C GLU A 304 -17.55 6.28 15.28
N TYR A 305 -18.06 5.73 16.38
CA TYR A 305 -19.26 6.23 17.03
C TYR A 305 -18.90 7.29 18.07
N HIS A 306 -19.48 8.48 17.91
CA HIS A 306 -19.27 9.62 18.80
C HIS A 306 -20.56 9.92 19.58
N PRO A 307 -20.67 9.46 20.85
CA PRO A 307 -21.91 9.59 21.62
C PRO A 307 -22.31 11.04 21.91
N ASN A 308 -21.35 11.96 21.93
CA ASN A 308 -21.60 13.40 22.12
C ASN A 308 -22.36 14.04 20.94
N TYR A 309 -22.41 13.36 19.80
CA TYR A 309 -23.11 13.79 18.59
C TYR A 309 -24.35 12.92 18.28
N ALA A 310 -24.83 12.15 19.26
CA ALA A 310 -25.97 11.25 19.08
C ALA A 310 -27.20 11.96 18.47
N GLY A 311 -27.77 11.36 17.42
CA GLY A 311 -28.91 11.93 16.68
C GLY A 311 -28.55 13.03 15.68
N THR A 312 -27.28 13.35 15.50
CA THR A 312 -26.80 14.26 14.46
C THR A 312 -26.13 13.49 13.32
N LYS A 313 -25.84 14.16 12.20
CA LYS A 313 -25.09 13.58 11.09
C LYS A 313 -23.65 13.18 11.46
N ASP A 314 -23.11 13.73 12.56
CA ASP A 314 -21.75 13.49 13.04
C ASP A 314 -21.70 12.41 14.14
N GLU A 315 -22.83 11.73 14.39
CA GLU A 315 -22.91 10.57 15.30
C GLU A 315 -21.97 9.44 14.89
N ILE A 316 -21.79 9.24 13.58
CA ILE A 316 -20.85 8.29 12.98
C ILE A 316 -19.90 9.08 12.08
N MET A 317 -18.61 8.99 12.36
CA MET A 317 -17.56 9.61 11.56
C MET A 317 -16.59 8.56 11.06
N LEU A 318 -15.87 8.87 9.98
CA LEU A 318 -14.74 8.03 9.57
C LEU A 318 -13.50 8.42 10.38
N GLY A 319 -12.83 7.40 10.90
CA GLY A 319 -11.54 7.51 11.53
C GLY A 319 -10.48 8.00 10.56
N HIS A 320 -9.43 8.62 11.09
CA HIS A 320 -8.35 9.24 10.31
C HIS A 320 -7.30 8.21 9.85
N LEU A 321 -7.73 7.10 9.23
CA LEU A 321 -6.83 5.98 8.86
C LEU A 321 -5.66 6.43 8.00
N ALA A 322 -5.88 7.35 7.07
CA ALA A 322 -4.81 7.87 6.23
C ALA A 322 -3.79 8.67 7.03
N ARG A 323 -4.21 9.52 7.98
CA ARG A 323 -3.30 10.18 8.93
C ARG A 323 -2.51 9.14 9.76
N GLU A 324 -3.18 8.10 10.26
CA GLU A 324 -2.53 7.04 11.03
C GLU A 324 -1.49 6.27 10.22
N ALA A 325 -1.78 5.98 8.94
CA ALA A 325 -0.83 5.37 8.02
C ALA A 325 0.42 6.24 7.84
N LEU A 326 0.24 7.56 7.67
CA LEU A 326 1.35 8.50 7.55
C LEU A 326 2.15 8.63 8.86
N ILE A 327 1.52 8.51 10.02
CA ILE A 327 2.22 8.48 11.32
C ILE A 327 3.06 7.21 11.45
N LEU A 328 2.50 6.04 11.14
CA LEU A 328 3.21 4.76 11.21
C LEU A 328 4.39 4.70 10.23
N ARG A 329 4.26 5.37 9.08
CA ARG A 329 5.33 5.56 8.11
C ARG A 329 6.41 6.56 8.56
N GLY A 330 6.14 7.33 9.61
CA GLY A 330 7.04 8.37 10.14
C GLY A 330 6.98 9.69 9.36
N TRP A 331 5.97 9.90 8.53
CA TRP A 331 5.78 11.14 7.74
C TRP A 331 5.09 12.23 8.55
N LEU A 332 4.18 11.84 9.45
CA LEU A 332 3.49 12.76 10.35
C LEU A 332 3.74 12.38 11.81
N LYS A 333 3.56 13.35 12.71
CA LYS A 333 3.58 13.12 14.16
C LYS A 333 2.18 12.77 14.65
N GLY A 334 2.06 11.76 15.51
CA GLY A 334 0.81 11.42 16.18
C GLY A 334 0.54 12.29 17.41
N ALA A 335 -0.58 12.03 18.10
CA ALA A 335 -0.83 12.61 19.41
C ALA A 335 0.31 12.24 20.38
N ALA A 336 0.75 13.19 21.21
CA ALA A 336 1.72 12.91 22.26
C ALA A 336 1.13 11.86 23.22
N GLY A 337 1.79 10.71 23.34
CA GLY A 337 1.41 9.63 24.24
C GLY A 337 1.62 9.96 25.70
#